data_AF-A0A536BEY7-F1
#
_entry.id   AF-A0A536BEY7-F1
#
_cell.length_a   1.000
_cell.length_b   1.000
_cell.length_c   1.000
_cell.angle_alpha   90.00
_cell.angle_beta   90.00
_cell.angle_gamma   90.00
#
_symmetry.space_group_name_H-M   'P 1'
#
loop_
_entity.id
_entity.type
_entity.pdbx_description
1 polymer ?
#
loop_
_entity_poly.entity_id
_entity_poly.type
_entity_poly.pdbx_seq_one_letter_code
_entity_poly.pdbx_strand_id
1 'polypeptide(L)'
;MRVENLLAIFWAFTEAGRFPVDVYPLWLRVSLSTIVPIGIAVMAPANAIAGRMDAVGVALLGAGTALAVGIASALWRRGLRSYTGASA
;
A
#
# COMPACT_ATOMS: atom_id res chain seq x y z
N MET A 1 -9.63 23.70 -11.82
CA MET A 1 -8.82 23.15 -12.93
C MET A 1 -7.70 22.17 -12.50
N ARG A 2 -6.87 22.47 -11.48
CA ARG A 2 -5.75 21.60 -11.08
C ARG A 2 -6.16 20.43 -10.17
N VAL A 3 -7.20 20.63 -9.35
CA VAL A 3 -7.69 19.63 -8.39
C VAL A 3 -8.48 18.53 -9.10
N GLU A 4 -9.21 18.88 -10.15
CA GLU A 4 -9.99 17.95 -10.98
C GLU A 4 -9.05 17.03 -11.78
N ASN A 5 -7.90 17.53 -12.25
CA ASN A 5 -6.87 16.70 -12.88
C ASN A 5 -6.24 15.71 -11.89
N LEU A 6 -6.02 16.12 -10.64
CA LEU A 6 -5.53 15.20 -9.58
C LEU A 6 -6.56 14.11 -9.26
N LEU A 7 -7.85 14.47 -9.18
CA LEU A 7 -8.93 13.52 -8.95
C LEU A 7 -9.11 12.57 -10.13
N ALA A 8 -8.95 13.04 -11.38
CA ALA A 8 -9.01 12.19 -12.56
C ALA A 8 -7.89 11.13 -12.57
N ILE A 9 -6.67 11.52 -12.16
CA ILE A 9 -5.55 10.59 -11.99
C ILE A 9 -5.89 9.56 -10.90
N PHE A 10 -6.42 10.00 -9.76
CA PHE A 10 -6.80 9.11 -8.66
C PHE A 10 -7.89 8.10 -9.08
N TRP A 11 -8.90 8.55 -9.83
CA TRP A 11 -9.93 7.68 -10.41
C TRP A 11 -9.33 6.66 -11.39
N ALA A 12 -8.42 7.08 -12.27
CA ALA A 12 -7.74 6.19 -13.20
C ALA A 12 -6.94 5.09 -12.48
N PHE A 13 -6.26 5.42 -11.37
CA PHE A 13 -5.56 4.44 -10.55
C PHE A 13 -6.51 3.47 -9.84
N THR A 14 -7.64 3.97 -9.32
CA THR A 14 -8.66 3.13 -8.66
C THR A 14 -9.29 2.15 -9.65
N GLU A 15 -9.57 2.61 -10.87
CA GLU A 15 -10.10 1.81 -11.96
C GLU A 15 -9.07 0.79 -12.48
N ALA A 16 -7.79 1.16 -12.55
CA ALA A 16 -6.70 0.23 -12.90
C ALA A 16 -6.56 -0.92 -11.91
N GLY A 17 -6.90 -0.69 -10.63
CA GLY A 17 -6.90 -1.71 -9.57
C GLY A 17 -7.97 -2.80 -9.73
N ARG A 18 -8.94 -2.65 -10.64
CA ARG A 18 -9.97 -3.68 -10.91
C ARG A 18 -9.42 -4.88 -11.70
N PHE A 19 -8.29 -4.70 -12.38
CA PHE A 19 -7.66 -5.74 -13.19
C PHE A 19 -6.42 -6.31 -12.48
N PRO A 20 -6.16 -7.62 -12.59
CA PRO A 20 -4.98 -8.23 -11.98
C PRO A 20 -3.71 -7.55 -12.48
N VAL A 21 -2.79 -7.24 -11.56
CA VAL A 21 -1.55 -6.52 -11.87
C VAL A 21 -0.63 -7.31 -12.82
N ASP A 22 -0.88 -8.61 -12.96
CA ASP A 22 -0.14 -9.57 -13.78
C ASP A 22 -0.42 -9.42 -15.28
N VAL A 23 -1.47 -8.67 -15.67
CA VAL A 23 -1.81 -8.34 -17.07
C VAL A 23 -0.93 -7.21 -17.61
N TYR A 24 -0.28 -6.44 -16.73
CA TYR A 24 0.51 -5.28 -17.09
C TYR A 24 2.00 -5.60 -17.28
N PRO A 25 2.72 -4.86 -18.14
CA PRO A 25 4.18 -5.01 -18.30
C PRO A 25 4.93 -4.70 -17.00
N LEU A 26 6.13 -5.29 -16.84
CA LEU A 26 6.89 -5.30 -15.57
C LEU A 26 7.07 -3.90 -14.93
N TRP A 27 7.38 -2.89 -15.72
CA TRP A 27 7.54 -1.52 -15.23
C TRP A 27 6.25 -0.98 -14.63
N LEU A 28 5.10 -1.24 -15.27
CA LEU A 28 3.79 -0.79 -14.81
C LEU A 28 3.33 -1.60 -13.59
N ARG A 29 3.65 -2.89 -13.53
CA ARG A 29 3.43 -3.74 -12.34
C ARG A 29 4.20 -3.23 -11.13
N VAL A 30 5.46 -2.81 -11.30
CA VAL A 30 6.25 -2.21 -10.22
C VAL A 30 5.64 -0.86 -9.83
N SER A 31 5.36 0.04 -10.78
CA SER A 31 4.77 1.35 -10.49
C SER A 31 3.41 1.26 -9.78
N LEU A 32 2.52 0.37 -10.22
CA LEU A 32 1.20 0.16 -9.62
C LEU A 32 1.28 -0.53 -8.25
N SER A 33 2.34 -1.27 -7.95
CA SER A 33 2.55 -1.89 -6.63
C SER A 33 3.31 -1.00 -5.63
N THR A 34 4.09 -0.03 -6.12
CA THR A 34 4.95 0.83 -5.27
C THR A 34 4.49 2.28 -5.13
N ILE A 35 3.86 2.89 -6.15
CA ILE A 35 3.47 4.32 -6.12
C ILE A 35 2.09 4.51 -5.49
N VAL A 36 1.17 3.59 -5.80
CA VAL A 36 -0.20 3.60 -5.28
C VAL A 36 -0.42 2.25 -4.64
N PRO A 37 -0.29 2.10 -3.30
CA PRO A 37 -0.30 0.80 -2.63
C PRO A 37 -1.69 0.12 -2.62
N ILE A 38 -2.60 0.49 -3.53
CA ILE A 38 -3.90 -0.13 -3.73
C ILE A 38 -3.72 -1.58 -4.22
N GLY A 39 -2.76 -1.83 -5.14
CA GLY A 39 -2.54 -3.16 -5.69
C GLY A 39 -2.19 -4.19 -4.61
N ILE A 40 -1.28 -3.86 -3.70
CA ILE A 40 -0.93 -4.73 -2.57
C ILE A 40 -2.07 -4.78 -1.56
N ALA A 41 -2.71 -3.65 -1.24
CA ALA A 41 -3.80 -3.59 -0.26
C ALA A 41 -5.03 -4.42 -0.68
N VAL A 42 -5.30 -4.56 -1.98
CA VAL A 42 -6.47 -5.29 -2.51
C VAL A 42 -6.10 -6.72 -2.91
N MET A 43 -5.05 -6.91 -3.70
CA MET A 43 -4.76 -8.22 -4.31
C MET A 43 -4.11 -9.19 -3.32
N ALA A 44 -3.27 -8.71 -2.40
CA ALA A 44 -2.59 -9.59 -1.45
C ALA A 44 -3.57 -10.31 -0.50
N PRO A 45 -4.52 -9.62 0.18
CA PRO A 45 -5.52 -10.32 0.98
C PRO A 45 -6.49 -11.14 0.12
N ALA A 46 -6.88 -10.66 -1.06
CA ALA A 46 -7.77 -11.40 -1.96
C ALA A 46 -7.15 -12.73 -2.42
N ASN A 47 -5.87 -12.75 -2.79
CA ASN A 47 -5.15 -13.97 -3.19
C ASN A 47 -4.90 -14.92 -2.02
N ALA A 48 -4.58 -14.38 -0.83
CA ALA A 48 -4.43 -15.17 0.38
C ALA A 48 -5.75 -15.85 0.78
N ILE A 49 -6.87 -15.11 0.79
CA ILE A 49 -8.21 -15.64 1.12
C ILE A 49 -8.68 -16.64 0.05
N ALA A 50 -8.42 -16.37 -1.23
CA ALA A 50 -8.78 -17.27 -2.33
C ALA A 50 -7.92 -18.54 -2.39
N GLY A 51 -6.94 -18.72 -1.49
CA GLY A 51 -6.05 -19.89 -1.47
C GLY A 51 -5.09 -19.95 -2.66
N ARG A 52 -4.87 -18.82 -3.35
CA ARG A 52 -4.01 -18.72 -4.55
C ARG A 52 -2.58 -18.28 -4.23
N MET A 53 -2.28 -18.06 -2.95
CA MET A 53 -0.97 -17.64 -2.47
C MET A 53 -0.28 -18.81 -1.77
N ASP A 54 0.99 -19.03 -2.07
CA ASP A 54 1.80 -20.05 -1.41
C ASP A 54 2.15 -19.65 0.03
N ALA A 55 2.57 -20.63 0.84
CA ALA A 55 2.90 -20.39 2.25
C ALA A 55 4.03 -19.36 2.43
N VAL A 56 4.99 -19.32 1.50
CA VAL A 56 6.08 -18.34 1.50
C VAL A 56 5.54 -16.93 1.25
N GLY A 57 4.66 -16.76 0.26
CA GLY A 57 4.01 -15.49 -0.02
C GLY A 57 3.22 -14.97 1.18
N VAL A 58 2.46 -15.83 1.86
CA VAL A 58 1.72 -15.46 3.08
C VAL A 58 2.67 -15.01 4.20
N ALA A 59 3.76 -15.75 4.41
CA ALA A 59 4.75 -15.41 5.43
C ALA A 59 5.43 -14.06 5.14
N LEU A 60 5.81 -13.80 3.89
CA LEU A 60 6.42 -12.54 3.47
C LEU A 60 5.45 -11.36 3.62
N LEU A 61 4.18 -11.54 3.27
CA LEU A 61 3.15 -10.52 3.46
C LEU A 61 2.95 -10.17 4.94
N GLY A 62 2.90 -11.19 5.80
CA GLY A 62 2.82 -11.01 7.25
C GLY A 62 4.05 -10.28 7.81
N ALA A 63 5.25 -10.68 7.40
CA ALA A 63 6.50 -10.06 7.82
C ALA A 63 6.60 -8.59 7.38
N GLY A 64 6.23 -8.29 6.13
CA GLY A 64 6.19 -6.92 5.61
C GLY A 64 5.20 -6.04 6.39
N THR A 65 4.02 -6.57 6.73
CA THR A 65 3.03 -5.87 7.54
C THR A 65 3.56 -5.56 8.94
N ALA A 66 4.15 -6.54 9.62
CA ALA A 66 4.72 -6.36 10.96
C ALA A 66 5.86 -5.32 10.96
N LEU A 67 6.73 -5.36 9.94
CA LEU A 67 7.80 -4.38 9.76
C LEU A 67 7.26 -2.97 9.57
N ALA A 68 6.27 -2.79 8.68
CA ALA A 68 5.66 -1.49 8.41
C ALA A 68 5.01 -0.90 9.66
N VAL A 69 4.23 -1.69 10.40
CA VAL A 69 3.62 -1.28 11.68
C VAL A 69 4.69 -0.93 12.71
N GLY A 70 5.76 -1.73 12.79
CA GLY A 70 6.89 -1.49 13.68
C GLY A 70 7.58 -0.15 13.41
N ILE A 71 7.90 0.14 12.15
CA ILE A 71 8.51 1.40 11.71
C ILE A 71 7.57 2.57 11.98
N ALA A 72 6.31 2.49 11.54
CA ALA A 72 5.32 3.54 11.75
C ALA A 72 5.14 3.86 13.23
N SER A 73 5.04 2.83 14.07
CA SER A 73 4.91 2.99 15.53
C SER A 73 6.17 3.60 16.16
N ALA A 74 7.36 3.22 15.68
CA ALA A 74 8.61 3.80 16.17
C ALA A 74 8.72 5.28 15.80
N LEU A 75 8.37 5.64 14.56
CA LEU A 75 8.32 7.04 14.10
C LEU A 75 7.28 7.84 14.89
N TRP A 76 6.09 7.29 15.10
CA TRP A 76 5.03 7.91 15.91
C TRP A 76 5.52 8.21 17.33
N ARG A 77 6.08 7.21 18.02
CA ARG A 77 6.63 7.40 19.38
C ARG A 77 7.78 8.40 19.42
N ARG A 78 8.62 8.46 18.38
CA ARG A 78 9.68 9.48 18.27
C ARG A 78 9.07 10.87 18.10
N GLY A 79 8.08 11.02 17.21
CA GLY A 79 7.38 12.28 16.99
C GLY A 79 6.65 12.80 18.22
N LEU A 80 6.03 11.92 19.02
CA LEU A 80 5.41 12.28 20.30
C LEU A 80 6.42 12.87 21.31
N ARG A 81 7.68 12.42 21.29
CA ARG A 81 8.74 12.98 22.15
C ARG A 81 9.19 14.38 21.70
N SER A 82 9.01 14.69 20.42
CA SER A 82 9.28 16.01 19.84
C SER A 82 8.09 16.97 19.96
N TYR A 83 6.93 16.48 20.41
CA TYR A 83 5.73 17.28 20.66
C TYR A 83 5.87 18.03 22.00
N THR A 84 6.68 19.07 22.00
CA THR A 84 6.74 20.03 23.11
C THR A 84 5.50 20.93 23.06
N GLY A 85 4.44 20.54 23.78
CA GLY A 85 3.38 21.42 24.26
C GLY A 85 2.35 21.91 23.23
N ALA A 86 1.16 21.31 23.23
CA ALA A 86 -0.08 22.04 22.94
C ALA A 86 -0.73 22.57 24.24
N SER A 87 0.08 22.75 25.29
CA SER A 87 -0.32 23.26 26.59
C SER A 87 0.91 23.86 27.30
N ALA A 88 1.32 25.04 26.84
CA ALA A 88 2.11 26.03 27.56
C ALA A 88 1.72 27.42 27.04
#